data_AF-A0A7W1B9K5-F1
#
_entry.id   AF-A0A7W1B9K5-F1
#
_cell.length_a   1.000
_cell.length_b   1.000
_cell.length_c   1.000
_cell.angle_alpha   90.00
_cell.angle_beta   90.00
_cell.angle_gamma   90.00
#
_symmetry.space_group_name_H-M   'P 1'
#
loop_
_entity.id
_entity.type
_entity.pdbx_description
1 polymer ?
#
loop_
_entity_poly.entity_id
_entity_poly.type
_entity_poly.pdbx_seq_one_letter_code
_entity_poly.pdbx_strand_id
1 'polypeptide(L)'
;MQRPAAYVEDHAEELGNRNIKEPKSDLAWVALVDRLAELGALAEIDWKTAPEDLASSITKIKGCPRSAFAWMKHDDELDERSTEELLELAGKHLLAKDFQLASLDIASDCYPLVLVPADRVPELVKLGKTAGYRIDLFTGAKAAKATKDRVAGARKRANVNTSEPARDFRFFARGKESWYFSVGETAIDTGYEKPRVKFNVSHYFTDTAATKAFGKHLIADWASAGFSEIDEEDYDALPHAETAYVNWTGPFPADATFVLDGKSVVRSLELRDKTVVETGGTIGYNFGELQKHSHFANAAVASKQYSARLASYAHLPKITRADLAKRYK
;
A
#
# COMPACT_ATOMS: atom_id res chain seq x y z
N MET A 1 -15.38 -20.46 35.06
CA MET A 1 -14.48 -19.68 34.19
C MET A 1 -13.05 -20.03 34.59
N GLN A 2 -12.24 -20.56 33.68
CA GLN A 2 -10.79 -20.65 33.86
C GLN A 2 -10.23 -19.25 34.18
N ARG A 3 -9.11 -19.18 34.91
CA ARG A 3 -8.42 -17.90 35.16
C ARG A 3 -7.97 -17.34 33.79
N PRO A 4 -8.21 -16.06 33.46
CA PRO A 4 -7.85 -15.49 32.16
C PRO A 4 -6.40 -15.75 31.74
N ALA A 5 -5.46 -15.73 32.69
CA ALA A 5 -4.05 -16.07 32.44
C ALA A 5 -3.87 -17.51 31.94
N ALA A 6 -4.56 -18.48 32.53
CA ALA A 6 -4.48 -19.88 32.10
C ALA A 6 -5.07 -20.08 30.69
N TYR A 7 -6.15 -19.36 30.34
CA TYR A 7 -6.68 -19.39 28.98
C TYR A 7 -5.67 -18.84 27.95
N VAL A 8 -4.98 -17.74 28.28
CA VAL A 8 -3.94 -17.19 27.39
C VAL A 8 -2.76 -18.16 27.24
N GLU A 9 -2.37 -18.84 28.30
CA GLU A 9 -1.33 -19.88 28.25
C GLU A 9 -1.75 -21.09 27.40
N ASP A 10 -2.97 -21.59 27.61
CA ASP A 10 -3.51 -22.76 26.90
C ASP A 10 -3.74 -22.48 25.40
N HIS A 11 -3.98 -21.22 25.01
CA HIS A 11 -4.30 -20.79 23.63
C HIS A 11 -3.25 -19.82 23.04
N ALA A 12 -2.00 -19.87 23.51
CA ALA A 12 -0.97 -18.88 23.18
C ALA A 12 -0.66 -18.74 21.67
N GLU A 13 -0.73 -19.81 20.88
CA GLU A 13 -0.49 -19.77 19.43
C GLU A 13 -1.62 -19.03 18.70
N GLU A 14 -2.87 -19.42 18.95
CA GLU A 14 -4.08 -18.82 18.36
C GLU A 14 -4.20 -17.34 18.71
N LEU A 15 -4.04 -17.02 20.00
CA LEU A 15 -4.05 -15.64 20.49
C LEU A 15 -2.84 -14.85 20.01
N GLY A 16 -1.68 -15.50 19.83
CA GLY A 16 -0.50 -14.92 19.24
C GLY A 16 -0.74 -14.40 17.81
N ASN A 17 -1.49 -15.15 17.00
CA ASN A 17 -1.90 -14.73 15.65
C ASN A 17 -2.81 -13.48 15.68
N ARG A 18 -3.56 -13.28 16.77
CA ARG A 18 -4.37 -12.07 17.03
C ARG A 18 -3.59 -10.96 17.76
N ASN A 19 -2.28 -11.12 17.94
CA ASN A 19 -1.42 -10.21 18.70
C ASN A 19 -1.88 -10.01 20.17
N ILE A 20 -2.46 -11.05 20.78
CA ILE A 20 -2.89 -11.08 22.18
C ILE A 20 -1.89 -11.93 22.95
N LYS A 21 -1.05 -11.29 23.78
CA LYS A 21 -0.01 -11.96 24.59
C LYS A 21 -0.32 -11.98 26.08
N GLU A 22 -1.29 -11.19 26.51
CA GLU A 22 -1.68 -11.03 27.91
C GLU A 22 -3.21 -10.97 28.02
N PRO A 23 -3.80 -11.33 29.19
CA PRO A 23 -5.24 -11.20 29.39
C PRO A 23 -5.72 -9.77 29.20
N LYS A 24 -6.77 -9.60 28.38
CA LYS A 24 -7.46 -8.33 28.16
C LYS A 24 -8.94 -8.44 28.51
N SER A 25 -9.60 -7.29 28.70
CA SER A 25 -10.98 -7.23 29.17
C SER A 25 -11.99 -7.92 28.25
N ASP A 26 -11.69 -7.99 26.96
CA ASP A 26 -12.51 -8.59 25.90
C ASP A 26 -12.13 -10.01 25.51
N LEU A 27 -11.21 -10.65 26.26
CA LEU A 27 -10.72 -11.99 25.96
C LEU A 27 -11.84 -13.04 25.84
N ALA A 28 -12.87 -12.96 26.69
CA ALA A 28 -14.00 -13.89 26.63
C ALA A 28 -14.83 -13.76 25.34
N TRP A 29 -14.86 -12.57 24.74
CA TRP A 29 -15.56 -12.32 23.49
C TRP A 29 -14.75 -12.80 22.29
N VAL A 30 -13.43 -12.55 22.31
CA VAL A 30 -12.50 -13.10 21.31
C VAL A 30 -12.55 -14.63 21.31
N ALA A 31 -12.46 -15.24 22.49
CA ALA A 31 -12.56 -16.69 22.67
C ALA A 31 -13.87 -17.29 22.11
N LEU A 32 -14.99 -16.56 22.25
CA LEU A 32 -16.27 -16.97 21.66
C LEU A 32 -16.20 -16.94 20.13
N VAL A 33 -15.64 -15.88 19.55
CA VAL A 33 -15.48 -15.74 18.09
C VAL A 33 -14.58 -16.84 17.53
N ASP A 34 -13.44 -17.10 18.16
CA ASP A 34 -12.53 -18.19 17.79
C ASP A 34 -13.26 -19.53 17.80
N ARG A 35 -13.98 -19.81 18.90
CA ARG A 35 -14.71 -21.07 19.02
C ARG A 35 -15.83 -21.21 17.99
N LEU A 36 -16.51 -20.12 17.64
CA LEU A 36 -17.52 -20.15 16.58
C LEU A 36 -16.90 -20.40 15.19
N ALA A 37 -15.72 -19.84 14.92
CA ALA A 37 -14.97 -20.09 13.68
C ALA A 37 -14.56 -21.56 13.57
N GLU A 38 -13.99 -22.14 14.64
CA GLU A 38 -13.63 -23.57 14.70
C GLU A 38 -14.83 -24.50 14.46
N LEU A 39 -16.01 -24.13 14.95
CA LEU A 39 -17.25 -24.89 14.78
C LEU A 39 -17.88 -24.69 13.39
N GLY A 40 -17.29 -23.87 12.51
CA GLY A 40 -17.84 -23.50 11.21
C GLY A 40 -19.15 -22.70 11.31
N ALA A 41 -19.39 -22.06 12.45
CA ALA A 41 -20.58 -21.24 12.71
C ALA A 41 -20.33 -19.75 12.44
N LEU A 42 -19.09 -19.37 12.12
CA LEU A 42 -18.66 -18.02 11.84
C LEU A 42 -17.65 -18.02 10.69
N ALA A 43 -17.64 -16.95 9.88
CA ALA A 43 -16.58 -16.68 8.92
C ALA A 43 -15.98 -15.28 9.19
N GLU A 44 -14.66 -15.16 9.20
CA GLU A 44 -14.00 -13.87 9.28
C GLU A 44 -13.70 -13.33 7.88
N ILE A 45 -14.13 -12.10 7.62
CA ILE A 45 -13.93 -11.42 6.33
C ILE A 45 -13.08 -10.17 6.55
N ASP A 46 -11.98 -10.03 5.81
CA ASP A 46 -11.16 -8.82 5.84
C ASP A 46 -11.97 -7.58 5.42
N TRP A 47 -11.63 -6.39 5.94
CA TRP A 47 -12.29 -5.15 5.53
C TRP A 47 -12.21 -4.90 4.01
N LYS A 48 -11.22 -5.48 3.33
CA LYS A 48 -11.03 -5.46 1.89
C LYS A 48 -10.96 -6.88 1.33
N THR A 49 -12.09 -7.40 0.88
CA THR A 49 -12.19 -8.75 0.31
C THR A 49 -12.72 -8.71 -1.13
N ALA A 50 -12.37 -9.73 -1.92
CA ALA A 50 -12.97 -9.93 -3.23
C ALA A 50 -14.39 -10.52 -3.10
N PRO A 51 -15.30 -10.26 -4.07
CA PRO A 51 -16.66 -10.79 -4.05
C PRO A 51 -16.72 -12.33 -3.91
N GLU A 52 -15.83 -13.04 -4.61
CA GLU A 52 -15.78 -14.51 -4.61
C GLU A 52 -15.35 -15.05 -3.24
N ASP A 53 -14.38 -14.41 -2.61
CA ASP A 53 -13.87 -14.80 -1.29
C ASP A 53 -14.92 -14.58 -0.20
N LEU A 54 -15.67 -13.47 -0.29
CA LEU A 54 -16.82 -13.20 0.57
C LEU A 54 -17.89 -14.28 0.42
N ALA A 55 -18.30 -14.57 -0.81
CA ALA A 55 -19.34 -15.57 -1.08
C ALA A 55 -18.91 -16.97 -0.65
N SER A 56 -17.66 -17.36 -0.95
CA SER A 56 -17.07 -18.64 -0.56
C SER A 56 -17.04 -18.80 0.96
N SER A 57 -16.61 -17.76 1.67
CA SER A 57 -16.49 -17.77 3.13
C SER A 57 -17.85 -17.83 3.82
N ILE A 58 -18.82 -17.01 3.42
CA ILE A 58 -20.17 -17.04 4.01
C ILE A 58 -20.91 -18.35 3.67
N THR A 59 -20.69 -18.92 2.48
CA THR A 59 -21.31 -20.20 2.09
C THR A 59 -20.82 -21.37 2.95
N LYS A 60 -19.62 -21.28 3.52
CA LYS A 60 -19.07 -22.30 4.45
C LYS A 60 -19.70 -22.22 5.84
N ILE A 61 -20.37 -21.12 6.20
CA ILE A 61 -21.07 -21.02 7.48
C ILE A 61 -22.18 -22.08 7.54
N LYS A 62 -22.18 -22.87 8.60
CA LYS A 62 -23.16 -23.94 8.82
C LYS A 62 -24.58 -23.38 8.77
N GLY A 63 -25.40 -23.96 7.89
CA GLY A 63 -26.79 -23.55 7.69
C GLY A 63 -27.00 -22.48 6.62
N CYS A 64 -25.94 -22.03 5.94
CA CYS A 64 -26.06 -21.09 4.83
C CYS A 64 -26.93 -21.67 3.68
N PRO A 65 -27.97 -20.94 3.21
CA PRO A 65 -28.78 -21.40 2.07
C PRO A 65 -27.94 -21.54 0.80
N ARG A 66 -28.10 -22.66 0.08
CA ARG A 66 -27.38 -22.93 -1.19
C ARG A 66 -27.53 -21.84 -2.26
N SER A 67 -28.59 -21.03 -2.20
CA SER A 67 -28.87 -19.95 -3.15
C SER A 67 -28.61 -18.55 -2.59
N ALA A 68 -27.87 -18.42 -1.47
CA ALA A 68 -27.58 -17.16 -0.81
C ALA A 68 -26.95 -16.10 -1.74
N PHE A 69 -26.10 -16.56 -2.67
CA PHE A 69 -25.30 -15.69 -3.56
C PHE A 69 -25.68 -15.79 -5.04
N ALA A 70 -26.87 -16.34 -5.36
CA ALA A 70 -27.31 -16.45 -6.76
C ALA A 70 -27.45 -15.08 -7.46
N TRP A 71 -27.68 -14.02 -6.69
CA TRP A 71 -27.82 -12.65 -7.18
C TRP A 71 -26.53 -12.08 -7.78
N MET A 72 -25.36 -12.51 -7.33
CA MET A 72 -24.07 -12.00 -7.81
C MET A 72 -23.87 -12.22 -9.32
N LYS A 73 -24.50 -13.25 -9.89
CA LYS A 73 -24.44 -13.54 -11.34
C LYS A 73 -25.13 -12.49 -12.21
N HIS A 74 -25.93 -11.62 -11.60
CA HIS A 74 -26.73 -10.60 -12.28
C HIS A 74 -26.30 -9.20 -11.87
N ASP A 75 -25.12 -9.06 -11.26
CA ASP A 75 -24.60 -7.81 -10.77
C ASP A 75 -23.44 -7.34 -11.65
N ASP A 76 -23.72 -6.40 -12.53
CA ASP A 76 -22.74 -5.88 -13.50
C ASP A 76 -21.61 -5.06 -12.83
N GLU A 77 -21.80 -4.64 -11.58
CA GLU A 77 -20.81 -3.86 -10.82
C GLU A 77 -20.04 -4.70 -9.79
N LEU A 78 -20.19 -6.04 -9.81
CA LEU A 78 -19.74 -6.93 -8.74
C LEU A 78 -18.29 -6.70 -8.31
N ASP A 79 -17.36 -6.68 -9.28
CA ASP A 79 -15.92 -6.53 -9.05
C ASP A 79 -15.53 -5.14 -8.52
N GLU A 80 -16.40 -4.14 -8.71
CA GLU A 80 -16.16 -2.79 -8.24
C GLU A 80 -16.67 -2.58 -6.81
N ARG A 81 -17.63 -3.39 -6.34
CA ARG A 81 -18.28 -3.19 -5.04
C ARG A 81 -17.30 -3.27 -3.89
N SER A 82 -17.51 -2.42 -2.90
CA SER A 82 -16.76 -2.49 -1.64
C SER A 82 -17.24 -3.66 -0.78
N THR A 83 -16.40 -4.15 0.14
CA THR A 83 -16.79 -5.18 1.13
C THR A 83 -18.06 -4.78 1.89
N GLU A 84 -18.17 -3.54 2.36
CA GLU A 84 -19.35 -3.06 3.10
C GLU A 84 -20.62 -3.16 2.24
N GLU A 85 -20.51 -2.77 0.96
CA GLU A 85 -21.62 -2.85 0.00
C GLU A 85 -22.04 -4.31 -0.27
N LEU A 86 -21.07 -5.20 -0.45
CA LEU A 86 -21.30 -6.63 -0.63
C LEU A 86 -21.97 -7.27 0.59
N LEU A 87 -21.55 -6.90 1.81
CA LEU A 87 -22.15 -7.40 3.05
C LEU A 87 -23.61 -6.94 3.21
N GLU A 88 -23.92 -5.68 2.89
CA GLU A 88 -25.29 -5.18 2.92
C GLU A 88 -26.18 -5.87 1.88
N LEU A 89 -25.68 -6.10 0.67
CA LEU A 89 -26.41 -6.85 -0.37
C LEU A 89 -26.61 -8.31 0.03
N ALA A 90 -25.56 -8.98 0.52
CA ALA A 90 -25.65 -10.34 1.04
C ALA A 90 -26.70 -10.43 2.17
N GLY A 91 -26.64 -9.50 3.14
CA GLY A 91 -27.59 -9.40 4.23
C GLY A 91 -29.03 -9.24 3.74
N LYS A 92 -29.28 -8.36 2.76
CA LYS A 92 -30.59 -8.20 2.13
C LYS A 92 -31.10 -9.50 1.49
N HIS A 93 -30.25 -10.19 0.74
CA HIS A 93 -30.64 -11.42 0.03
C HIS A 93 -30.83 -12.63 0.98
N LEU A 94 -30.07 -12.69 2.06
CA LEU A 94 -30.23 -13.68 3.13
C LEU A 94 -31.50 -13.42 3.94
N LEU A 95 -31.82 -12.15 4.21
CA LEU A 95 -33.02 -11.78 4.97
C LEU A 95 -34.30 -12.17 4.21
N ALA A 96 -34.30 -12.06 2.88
CA ALA A 96 -35.38 -12.56 2.03
C ALA A 96 -35.55 -14.10 2.06
N LYS A 97 -34.65 -14.81 2.73
CA LYS A 97 -34.66 -16.28 2.94
C LYS A 97 -34.81 -16.65 4.42
N ASP A 98 -35.24 -15.72 5.26
CA ASP A 98 -35.39 -15.88 6.72
C ASP A 98 -34.08 -16.08 7.49
N PHE A 99 -32.96 -15.59 6.95
CA PHE A 99 -31.66 -15.56 7.65
C PHE A 99 -31.13 -14.14 7.80
N GLN A 100 -30.59 -13.82 8.97
CA GLN A 100 -29.89 -12.56 9.23
C GLN A 100 -28.38 -12.79 9.21
N LEU A 101 -27.69 -12.03 8.34
CA LEU A 101 -26.24 -11.88 8.41
C LEU A 101 -25.90 -10.82 9.45
N ALA A 102 -25.04 -11.14 10.41
CA ALA A 102 -24.63 -10.22 11.45
C ALA A 102 -23.12 -10.30 11.71
N SER A 103 -22.50 -9.18 12.08
CA SER A 103 -21.13 -9.15 12.56
C SER A 103 -21.09 -9.09 14.09
N LEU A 104 -20.24 -9.94 14.67
CA LEU A 104 -19.86 -9.88 16.08
C LEU A 104 -18.66 -8.93 16.19
N ASP A 105 -18.90 -7.67 16.55
CA ASP A 105 -17.84 -6.66 16.55
C ASP A 105 -16.77 -6.97 17.62
N ILE A 106 -15.55 -7.21 17.18
CA ILE A 106 -14.37 -7.45 18.02
C ILE A 106 -13.40 -6.27 18.02
N ALA A 107 -13.82 -5.11 17.49
CA ALA A 107 -12.96 -3.94 17.30
C ALA A 107 -11.69 -4.23 16.48
N SER A 108 -11.81 -5.09 15.46
CA SER A 108 -10.76 -5.40 14.48
C SER A 108 -11.11 -4.79 13.12
N ASP A 109 -10.13 -4.74 12.23
CA ASP A 109 -10.25 -4.45 10.80
C ASP A 109 -10.83 -5.62 9.98
N CYS A 110 -11.59 -6.51 10.61
CA CYS A 110 -12.29 -7.61 9.96
C CYS A 110 -13.74 -7.69 10.44
N TYR A 111 -14.55 -8.47 9.73
CA TYR A 111 -15.94 -8.75 10.04
C TYR A 111 -16.07 -10.22 10.45
N PRO A 112 -16.20 -10.52 11.75
CA PRO A 112 -16.58 -11.87 12.21
C PRO A 112 -18.08 -12.05 11.97
N LEU A 113 -18.43 -12.79 10.92
CA LEU A 113 -19.80 -12.93 10.43
C LEU A 113 -20.46 -14.22 10.91
N VAL A 114 -21.65 -14.08 11.50
CA VAL A 114 -22.55 -15.18 11.80
C VAL A 114 -23.80 -15.12 10.94
N LEU A 115 -24.39 -16.29 10.71
CA LEU A 115 -25.69 -16.42 10.08
C LEU A 115 -26.67 -17.03 11.08
N VAL A 116 -27.76 -16.31 11.36
CA VAL A 116 -28.79 -16.77 12.30
C VAL A 116 -30.17 -16.73 11.66
N PRO A 117 -31.12 -17.60 12.06
CA PRO A 117 -32.52 -17.43 11.68
C PRO A 117 -33.03 -16.04 12.08
N ALA A 118 -33.80 -15.39 11.19
CA ALA A 118 -34.21 -14.00 11.36
C ALA A 118 -35.06 -13.77 12.64
N ASP A 119 -35.83 -14.77 13.05
CA ASP A 119 -36.63 -14.75 14.28
C ASP A 119 -35.79 -14.82 15.58
N ARG A 120 -34.52 -15.24 15.49
CA ARG A 120 -33.57 -15.32 16.61
C ARG A 120 -32.74 -14.06 16.79
N VAL A 121 -32.84 -13.09 15.87
CA VAL A 121 -32.09 -11.82 15.94
C VAL A 121 -32.31 -11.04 17.24
N PRO A 122 -33.54 -10.91 17.79
CA PRO A 122 -33.74 -10.22 19.06
C PRO A 122 -32.96 -10.84 20.21
N GLU A 123 -32.81 -12.16 20.21
CA GLU A 123 -32.02 -12.88 21.21
C GLU A 123 -30.53 -12.63 21.03
N LEU A 124 -30.01 -12.71 19.80
CA LEU A 124 -28.61 -12.41 19.49
C LEU A 124 -28.21 -10.99 19.95
N VAL A 125 -29.04 -10.00 19.62
CA VAL A 125 -28.81 -8.60 20.00
C VAL A 125 -28.87 -8.43 21.53
N LYS A 126 -29.81 -9.11 22.20
CA LYS A 126 -29.89 -9.11 23.67
C LYS A 126 -28.64 -9.72 24.30
N LEU A 127 -28.14 -10.84 23.77
CA LEU A 127 -26.93 -11.51 24.26
C LEU A 127 -25.69 -10.61 24.07
N GLY A 128 -25.49 -10.03 22.88
CA GLY A 128 -24.41 -9.08 22.61
C GLY A 128 -24.43 -7.90 23.58
N LYS A 129 -25.61 -7.26 23.75
CA LYS A 129 -25.79 -6.16 24.70
C LYS A 129 -25.49 -6.57 26.15
N THR A 130 -25.92 -7.77 26.56
CA THR A 130 -25.66 -8.29 27.92
C THR A 130 -24.17 -8.53 28.15
N ALA A 131 -23.46 -8.97 27.10
CA ALA A 131 -22.01 -9.16 27.12
C ALA A 131 -21.22 -7.84 26.97
N GLY A 132 -21.87 -6.72 26.62
CA GLY A 132 -21.23 -5.42 26.42
C GLY A 132 -20.67 -5.20 25.01
N TYR A 133 -21.08 -6.00 24.02
CA TYR A 133 -20.58 -5.93 22.64
C TYR A 133 -21.67 -5.52 21.66
N ARG A 134 -21.24 -4.90 20.56
CA ARG A 134 -22.11 -4.50 19.46
C ARG A 134 -22.32 -5.67 18.50
N ILE A 135 -23.56 -5.83 18.05
CA ILE A 135 -23.92 -6.70 16.94
C ILE A 135 -24.33 -5.80 15.77
N ASP A 136 -23.61 -5.86 14.67
CA ASP A 136 -23.95 -5.11 13.47
C ASP A 136 -24.76 -5.99 12.52
N LEU A 137 -25.97 -5.53 12.17
CA LEU A 137 -26.88 -6.27 11.29
C LEU A 137 -26.79 -5.73 9.86
N PHE A 138 -26.59 -6.62 8.90
CA PHE A 138 -26.61 -6.29 7.48
C PHE A 138 -28.00 -6.53 6.92
N THR A 139 -28.65 -5.47 6.43
CA THR A 139 -30.07 -5.53 6.03
C THR A 139 -30.30 -5.02 4.61
N GLY A 140 -29.27 -4.48 3.96
CA GLY A 140 -29.36 -3.72 2.73
C GLY A 140 -29.62 -2.23 2.97
N ALA A 141 -29.90 -1.80 4.20
CA ALA A 141 -30.25 -0.42 4.51
C ALA A 141 -29.10 0.56 4.21
N LYS A 142 -27.83 0.12 4.35
CA LYS A 142 -26.67 0.95 4.04
C LYS A 142 -26.13 0.76 2.62
N ALA A 143 -26.69 -0.17 1.83
CA ALA A 143 -26.18 -0.48 0.48
C ALA A 143 -26.09 0.77 -0.40
N ALA A 144 -27.16 1.58 -0.47
CA ALA A 144 -27.17 2.80 -1.27
C ALA A 144 -26.13 3.84 -0.83
N LYS A 145 -25.87 3.95 0.47
CA LYS A 145 -24.82 4.82 1.00
C LYS A 145 -23.44 4.28 0.61
N ALA A 146 -23.20 2.98 0.80
CA ALA A 146 -21.94 2.34 0.44
C ALA A 146 -21.62 2.49 -1.06
N THR A 147 -22.62 2.31 -1.94
CA THR A 147 -22.51 2.60 -3.37
C THR A 147 -22.08 4.05 -3.63
N LYS A 148 -22.75 5.01 -2.98
CA LYS A 148 -22.43 6.44 -3.14
C LYS A 148 -20.99 6.75 -2.69
N ASP A 149 -20.57 6.19 -1.56
CA ASP A 149 -19.23 6.38 -1.01
C ASP A 149 -18.16 5.77 -1.92
N ARG A 150 -18.39 4.57 -2.45
CA ARG A 150 -17.55 3.93 -3.47
C ARG A 150 -17.40 4.82 -4.71
N VAL A 151 -18.51 5.25 -5.30
CA VAL A 151 -18.51 6.07 -6.53
C VAL A 151 -17.83 7.42 -6.29
N ALA A 152 -18.08 8.05 -5.15
CA ALA A 152 -17.40 9.30 -4.77
C ALA A 152 -15.89 9.08 -4.60
N GLY A 153 -15.48 7.99 -3.96
CA GLY A 153 -14.07 7.60 -3.82
C GLY A 153 -13.39 7.34 -5.17
N ALA A 154 -14.06 6.65 -6.08
CA ALA A 154 -13.57 6.41 -7.44
C ALA A 154 -13.38 7.72 -8.22
N ARG A 155 -14.37 8.63 -8.17
CA ARG A 155 -14.27 9.97 -8.77
C ARG A 155 -13.14 10.79 -8.16
N LYS A 156 -12.97 10.73 -6.83
CA LYS A 156 -11.86 11.44 -6.17
C LYS A 156 -10.51 10.90 -6.64
N ARG A 157 -10.34 9.59 -6.76
CA ARG A 157 -9.10 8.98 -7.30
C ARG A 157 -8.86 9.37 -8.76
N ALA A 158 -9.91 9.34 -9.59
CA ALA A 158 -9.83 9.79 -10.98
C ALA A 158 -9.45 11.28 -11.07
N ASN A 159 -10.02 12.13 -10.21
CA ASN A 159 -9.71 13.55 -10.17
C ASN A 159 -8.33 13.85 -9.59
N VAL A 160 -7.85 13.08 -8.61
CA VAL A 160 -6.47 13.21 -8.10
C VAL A 160 -5.48 12.91 -9.23
N ASN A 161 -5.74 11.90 -10.05
CA ASN A 161 -4.91 11.58 -11.22
C ASN A 161 -4.99 12.62 -12.34
N THR A 162 -6.06 13.41 -12.46
CA THR A 162 -6.16 14.49 -13.46
C THR A 162 -5.76 15.87 -12.92
N SER A 163 -5.56 16.00 -11.61
CA SER A 163 -5.18 17.25 -10.94
C SER A 163 -3.69 17.40 -10.69
N GLU A 164 -2.87 16.37 -10.91
CA GLU A 164 -1.45 16.64 -11.13
C GLU A 164 -1.36 17.48 -12.39
N PRO A 165 -0.92 18.76 -12.31
CA PRO A 165 -0.68 19.53 -13.52
C PRO A 165 0.26 18.71 -14.39
N ALA A 166 -0.04 18.62 -15.69
CA ALA A 166 0.83 17.97 -16.66
C ALA A 166 2.27 18.40 -16.35
N ARG A 167 3.08 17.47 -15.86
CA ARG A 167 4.45 17.74 -15.50
C ARG A 167 5.17 18.03 -16.80
N ASP A 168 5.73 19.22 -16.92
CA ASP A 168 6.51 19.61 -18.10
C ASP A 168 7.82 18.82 -18.07
N PHE A 169 7.82 17.66 -18.73
CA PHE A 169 8.99 16.80 -18.83
C PHE A 169 9.90 17.30 -19.94
N ARG A 170 11.18 17.42 -19.62
CA ARG A 170 12.25 17.73 -20.56
C ARG A 170 13.24 16.60 -20.55
N PHE A 171 13.66 16.18 -21.74
CA PHE A 171 14.54 15.03 -21.91
C PHE A 171 15.89 15.50 -22.43
N PHE A 172 16.95 14.89 -21.95
CA PHE A 172 18.32 15.22 -22.32
C PHE A 172 19.09 13.95 -22.60
N ALA A 173 19.94 13.94 -23.63
CA ALA A 173 20.75 12.77 -23.95
C ALA A 173 22.19 13.10 -24.29
N ARG A 174 23.07 12.14 -24.05
CA ARG A 174 24.48 12.14 -24.44
C ARG A 174 24.88 10.71 -24.82
N GLY A 175 24.77 10.38 -26.10
CA GLY A 175 25.04 9.03 -26.59
C GLY A 175 24.01 8.02 -26.10
N LYS A 176 24.39 7.13 -25.18
CA LYS A 176 23.52 6.11 -24.56
C LYS A 176 23.18 6.45 -23.11
N GLU A 177 23.31 7.70 -22.73
CA GLU A 177 22.94 8.19 -21.41
C GLU A 177 21.85 9.22 -21.60
N SER A 178 20.81 9.15 -20.80
CA SER A 178 19.71 10.10 -20.84
C SER A 178 19.35 10.60 -19.45
N TRP A 179 18.77 11.79 -19.41
CA TRP A 179 18.12 12.35 -18.25
C TRP A 179 16.70 12.77 -18.64
N TYR A 180 15.74 12.63 -17.72
CA TYR A 180 14.50 13.38 -17.77
C TYR A 180 14.43 14.35 -16.59
N PHE A 181 13.66 15.41 -16.76
CA PHE A 181 13.56 16.51 -15.84
C PHE A 181 12.14 17.05 -15.83
N SER A 182 11.53 17.16 -14.66
CA SER A 182 10.23 17.79 -14.46
C SER A 182 10.32 18.81 -13.34
N VAL A 183 9.71 19.98 -13.54
CA VAL A 183 9.65 21.06 -12.54
C VAL A 183 8.21 21.26 -12.10
N GLY A 184 7.93 20.88 -10.86
CA GLY A 184 6.71 21.25 -10.15
C GLY A 184 6.81 22.61 -9.46
N GLU A 185 5.76 22.98 -8.73
CA GLU A 185 5.73 24.26 -8.01
C GLU A 185 6.78 24.34 -6.89
N THR A 186 6.99 23.23 -6.17
CA THR A 186 7.91 23.14 -5.02
C THR A 186 8.86 21.94 -5.10
N ALA A 187 8.88 21.24 -6.24
CA ALA A 187 9.69 20.06 -6.44
C ALA A 187 10.34 20.03 -7.83
N ILE A 188 11.52 19.43 -7.92
CA ILE A 188 12.15 19.04 -9.20
C ILE A 188 12.39 17.55 -9.14
N ASP A 189 11.86 16.83 -10.12
CA ASP A 189 12.14 15.43 -10.32
C ASP A 189 13.13 15.29 -11.48
N THR A 190 14.22 14.58 -11.23
CA THR A 190 15.18 14.22 -12.26
C THR A 190 15.32 12.72 -12.31
N GLY A 191 15.43 12.16 -13.50
CA GLY A 191 15.80 10.76 -13.67
C GLY A 191 16.99 10.62 -14.57
N TYR A 192 17.96 9.80 -14.20
CA TYR A 192 19.09 9.42 -15.05
C TYR A 192 18.91 7.99 -15.51
N GLU A 193 19.02 7.77 -16.80
CA GLU A 193 18.99 6.45 -17.40
C GLU A 193 20.25 6.19 -18.21
N LYS A 194 20.75 4.98 -18.06
CA LYS A 194 21.76 4.37 -18.93
C LYS A 194 21.43 2.88 -19.04
N PRO A 195 21.97 2.14 -20.03
CA PRO A 195 21.71 0.71 -20.14
C PRO A 195 21.93 0.01 -18.79
N ARG A 196 20.84 -0.58 -18.26
CA ARG A 196 20.78 -1.34 -16.99
C ARG A 196 20.79 -0.53 -15.70
N VAL A 197 20.67 0.80 -15.73
CA VAL A 197 20.56 1.61 -14.50
C VAL A 197 19.63 2.81 -14.70
N LYS A 198 18.67 2.96 -13.78
CA LYS A 198 17.76 4.11 -13.69
C LYS A 198 17.88 4.73 -12.30
N PHE A 199 18.01 6.04 -12.19
CA PHE A 199 18.08 6.74 -10.89
C PHE A 199 17.10 7.90 -10.88
N ASN A 200 16.22 7.98 -9.88
CA ASN A 200 15.31 9.12 -9.73
C ASN A 200 15.69 9.94 -8.49
N VAL A 201 15.70 11.26 -8.62
CA VAL A 201 15.98 12.20 -7.52
C VAL A 201 14.89 13.27 -7.51
N SER A 202 14.23 13.40 -6.36
CA SER A 202 13.27 14.49 -6.09
C SER A 202 13.90 15.52 -5.17
N HIS A 203 13.98 16.75 -5.63
CA HIS A 203 14.47 17.91 -4.88
C HIS A 203 13.29 18.77 -4.46
N TYR A 204 13.10 18.97 -3.16
CA TYR A 204 12.01 19.80 -2.63
C TYR A 204 12.54 21.16 -2.15
N PHE A 205 11.77 22.21 -2.43
CA PHE A 205 12.10 23.60 -2.13
C PHE A 205 10.96 24.27 -1.36
N THR A 206 11.32 25.28 -0.57
CA THR A 206 10.37 26.06 0.23
C THR A 206 9.52 27.02 -0.60
N ASP A 207 9.96 27.36 -1.81
CA ASP A 207 9.24 28.26 -2.71
C ASP A 207 9.57 27.99 -4.19
N THR A 208 8.67 28.45 -5.06
CA THR A 208 8.75 28.25 -6.51
C THR A 208 9.91 28.98 -7.19
N ALA A 209 10.40 30.08 -6.61
CA ALA A 209 11.53 30.81 -7.17
C ALA A 209 12.83 30.01 -6.99
N ALA A 210 13.03 29.41 -5.82
CA ALA A 210 14.14 28.51 -5.53
C ALA A 210 14.09 27.26 -6.41
N THR A 211 12.90 26.66 -6.58
CA THR A 211 12.65 25.56 -7.52
C THR A 211 13.13 25.93 -8.93
N LYS A 212 12.63 27.04 -9.50
CA LYS A 212 12.98 27.47 -10.86
C LYS A 212 14.46 27.82 -11.01
N ALA A 213 15.07 28.43 -10.01
CA ALA A 213 16.49 28.78 -10.03
C ALA A 213 17.39 27.53 -10.04
N PHE A 214 17.07 26.53 -9.21
CA PHE A 214 17.81 25.26 -9.20
C PHE A 214 17.62 24.49 -10.51
N GLY A 215 16.40 24.45 -11.06
CA GLY A 215 16.13 23.80 -12.35
C GLY A 215 16.97 24.38 -13.49
N LYS A 216 17.08 25.72 -13.59
CA LYS A 216 17.95 26.37 -14.58
C LYS A 216 19.42 26.01 -14.41
N HIS A 217 19.89 25.90 -13.16
CA HIS A 217 21.27 25.53 -12.87
C HIS A 217 21.57 24.08 -13.29
N LEU A 218 20.67 23.13 -13.00
CA LEU A 218 20.82 21.74 -13.43
C LEU A 218 20.92 21.60 -14.95
N ILE A 219 20.06 22.31 -15.69
CA ILE A 219 20.09 22.29 -17.16
C ILE A 219 21.42 22.84 -17.68
N ALA A 220 21.95 23.92 -17.10
CA ALA A 220 23.24 24.49 -17.48
C ALA A 220 24.41 23.53 -17.16
N ASP A 221 24.35 22.83 -16.03
CA ASP A 221 25.35 21.82 -15.66
C ASP A 221 25.33 20.63 -16.62
N TRP A 222 24.15 20.15 -17.00
CA TRP A 222 24.00 19.05 -17.98
C TRP A 222 24.48 19.45 -19.37
N ALA A 223 24.13 20.65 -19.83
CA ALA A 223 24.64 21.20 -21.08
C ALA A 223 26.17 21.28 -21.07
N SER A 224 26.76 21.74 -19.95
CA SER A 224 28.22 21.79 -19.77
C SER A 224 28.86 20.40 -19.74
N ALA A 225 28.11 19.38 -19.29
CA ALA A 225 28.52 17.98 -19.33
C ALA A 225 28.30 17.31 -20.71
N GLY A 226 27.82 18.05 -21.70
CA GLY A 226 27.62 17.59 -23.07
C GLY A 226 26.31 16.85 -23.32
N PHE A 227 25.31 17.01 -22.45
CA PHE A 227 23.94 16.57 -22.72
C PHE A 227 23.22 17.61 -23.57
N SER A 228 22.50 17.16 -24.59
CA SER A 228 21.60 17.99 -25.40
C SER A 228 20.16 17.64 -25.10
N GLU A 229 19.29 18.64 -25.09
CA GLU A 229 17.85 18.42 -25.01
C GLU A 229 17.35 17.68 -26.26
N ILE A 230 16.45 16.73 -26.06
CA ILE A 230 15.79 15.93 -27.10
C ILE A 230 14.29 15.91 -26.83
N ASP A 231 13.49 15.56 -27.84
CA ASP A 231 12.06 15.35 -27.63
C ASP A 231 11.78 13.97 -27.00
N GLU A 232 10.53 13.78 -26.57
CA GLU A 232 10.07 12.55 -25.90
C GLU A 232 10.14 11.33 -26.84
N GLU A 233 9.87 11.51 -28.14
CA GLU A 233 9.90 10.43 -29.13
C GLU A 233 11.34 9.92 -29.33
N ASP A 234 12.31 10.83 -29.45
CA ASP A 234 13.74 10.53 -29.51
C ASP A 234 14.22 9.88 -28.20
N TYR A 235 13.72 10.31 -27.04
CA TYR A 235 14.05 9.73 -25.74
C TYR A 235 13.56 8.28 -25.63
N ASP A 236 12.32 8.02 -26.02
CA ASP A 236 11.70 6.69 -26.01
C ASP A 236 12.36 5.74 -27.02
N ALA A 237 12.89 6.27 -28.13
CA ALA A 237 13.64 5.51 -29.12
C ALA A 237 15.07 5.15 -28.69
N LEU A 238 15.58 5.69 -27.57
CA LEU A 238 16.90 5.33 -27.06
C LEU A 238 16.93 3.84 -26.66
N PRO A 239 18.10 3.15 -26.80
CA PRO A 239 18.26 1.71 -26.53
C PRO A 239 18.13 1.32 -25.03
N HIS A 240 17.50 2.17 -24.22
CA HIS A 240 17.16 1.96 -22.81
C HIS A 240 15.76 1.36 -22.67
N ALA A 241 14.84 1.65 -23.60
CA ALA A 241 13.43 1.26 -23.55
C ALA A 241 13.19 -0.26 -23.55
N GLU A 242 14.07 -1.05 -24.17
CA GLU A 242 13.91 -2.52 -24.25
C GLU A 242 14.65 -3.31 -23.15
N THR A 243 15.35 -2.64 -22.22
CA THR A 243 16.04 -3.38 -21.14
C THR A 243 15.05 -3.66 -20.01
N ALA A 244 14.57 -4.90 -19.92
CA ALA A 244 13.64 -5.33 -18.86
C ALA A 244 14.16 -4.91 -17.46
N TYR A 245 13.48 -3.94 -16.85
CA TYR A 245 13.63 -3.64 -15.43
C TYR A 245 12.89 -4.73 -14.66
N VAL A 246 13.57 -5.42 -13.75
CA VAL A 246 12.91 -6.40 -12.88
C VAL A 246 12.10 -5.62 -11.84
N ASN A 247 10.84 -5.35 -12.16
CA ASN A 247 9.85 -4.89 -11.20
C ASN A 247 9.41 -6.10 -10.37
N TRP A 248 9.74 -6.10 -9.08
CA TRP A 248 9.18 -7.06 -8.13
C TRP A 248 8.45 -6.30 -7.04
N THR A 249 7.14 -6.51 -6.96
CA THR A 249 6.28 -5.96 -5.90
C THR A 249 5.71 -7.14 -5.10
N GLY A 250 6.19 -7.31 -3.86
CA GLY A 250 5.67 -8.28 -2.90
C GLY A 250 6.22 -8.01 -1.48
N PRO A 251 5.50 -8.35 -0.40
CA PRO A 251 5.91 -8.04 0.97
C PRO A 251 7.08 -8.93 1.41
N PHE A 252 8.13 -8.32 1.97
CA PHE A 252 9.21 -9.06 2.63
C PHE A 252 8.91 -9.24 4.13
N PRO A 253 9.23 -10.41 4.72
CA PRO A 253 8.98 -10.70 6.14
C PRO A 253 9.88 -9.87 7.06
N ALA A 254 9.40 -9.62 8.28
CA ALA A 254 9.89 -8.61 9.22
C ALA A 254 11.23 -8.91 9.89
N ASP A 255 11.89 -10.03 9.59
CA ASP A 255 12.99 -10.59 10.37
C ASP A 255 14.30 -10.84 9.59
N ALA A 256 14.42 -10.38 8.35
CA ALA A 256 15.66 -10.53 7.59
C ALA A 256 16.70 -9.43 7.93
N THR A 257 17.73 -9.78 8.71
CA THR A 257 18.94 -8.95 8.91
C THR A 257 20.04 -9.43 7.96
N PHE A 258 20.56 -8.56 7.08
CA PHE A 258 21.70 -8.89 6.21
C PHE A 258 22.96 -8.12 6.60
N VAL A 259 24.03 -8.85 6.88
CA VAL A 259 25.41 -8.34 7.03
C VAL A 259 26.12 -8.48 5.69
N LEU A 260 26.68 -7.37 5.20
CA LEU A 260 27.53 -7.32 4.00
C LEU A 260 28.99 -7.16 4.42
N ASP A 261 29.83 -8.09 3.97
CA ASP A 261 31.27 -8.13 4.17
C ASP A 261 31.96 -6.91 3.53
N GLY A 262 32.03 -5.81 4.29
CA GLY A 262 32.98 -4.71 4.08
C GLY A 262 32.73 -3.78 2.89
N LYS A 263 31.55 -3.12 2.83
CA LYS A 263 31.31 -1.66 2.56
C LYS A 263 29.91 -1.38 1.93
N SER A 264 29.00 -0.89 2.80
CA SER A 264 27.75 -0.07 2.67
C SER A 264 26.79 -0.28 1.47
N VAL A 265 25.56 -0.81 1.63
CA VAL A 265 24.30 -0.28 2.24
C VAL A 265 23.84 1.08 1.67
N VAL A 266 22.74 1.07 0.91
CA VAL A 266 22.03 2.27 0.45
C VAL A 266 21.28 2.88 1.64
N ARG A 267 21.57 4.14 1.96
CA ARG A 267 20.93 4.89 3.05
C ARG A 267 19.99 5.94 2.47
N SER A 268 18.76 6.01 2.98
CA SER A 268 17.92 7.21 2.85
C SER A 268 18.43 8.25 3.84
N LEU A 269 18.67 9.48 3.38
CA LEU A 269 19.15 10.58 4.21
C LEU A 269 18.20 11.76 3.97
N GLU A 270 17.33 12.03 4.96
CA GLU A 270 16.48 13.21 4.96
C GLU A 270 17.25 14.38 5.62
N LEU A 271 17.35 15.49 4.90
CA LEU A 271 17.93 16.73 5.40
C LEU A 271 16.80 17.68 5.77
N ARG A 272 16.65 18.04 7.04
CA ARG A 272 15.76 19.10 7.51
C ARG A 272 16.58 20.17 8.21
N ASP A 273 16.53 21.40 7.72
CA ASP A 273 17.10 22.59 8.39
C ASP A 273 18.52 22.39 8.94
N LYS A 274 19.42 21.86 8.10
CA LYS A 274 20.84 21.56 8.38
C LYS A 274 21.11 20.38 9.32
N THR A 275 20.07 19.63 9.68
CA THR A 275 20.19 18.42 10.50
C THR A 275 19.88 17.20 9.64
N VAL A 276 20.73 16.18 9.72
CA VAL A 276 20.44 14.86 9.15
C VAL A 276 19.49 14.17 10.11
N VAL A 277 18.26 13.91 9.66
CA VAL A 277 17.29 13.14 10.44
C VAL A 277 17.22 11.75 9.82
N GLU A 278 17.52 10.74 10.63
CA GLU A 278 17.34 9.33 10.27
C GLU A 278 15.87 8.98 10.56
N THR A 279 15.03 8.97 9.52
CA THR A 279 13.63 8.58 9.66
C THR A 279 13.49 7.10 9.30
N GLY A 280 13.21 6.28 10.31
CA GLY A 280 12.78 4.89 10.12
C GLY A 280 11.37 4.87 9.55
N GLY A 281 11.26 4.68 8.24
CA GLY A 281 10.01 4.49 7.53
C GLY A 281 10.19 3.47 6.41
N THR A 282 9.18 2.66 6.18
CA THR A 282 9.17 1.62 5.15
C THR A 282 9.13 2.27 3.76
N ILE A 283 10.26 2.27 3.06
CA ILE A 283 10.35 2.69 1.65
C ILE A 283 10.41 1.41 0.81
N GLY A 284 9.49 1.28 -0.15
CA GLY A 284 9.47 0.18 -1.11
C GLY A 284 10.75 0.15 -1.95
N TYR A 285 11.41 -1.02 -1.99
CA TYR A 285 12.63 -1.23 -2.76
C TYR A 285 12.29 -1.50 -4.24
N ASN A 286 12.38 -0.48 -5.09
CA ASN A 286 12.52 -0.68 -6.55
C ASN A 286 14.00 -0.90 -6.87
N PHE A 287 14.38 -2.10 -7.32
CA PHE A 287 15.77 -2.41 -7.62
C PHE A 287 16.23 -1.80 -8.95
N GLY A 288 17.31 -1.04 -8.86
CA GLY A 288 17.89 -0.21 -9.93
C GLY A 288 17.90 1.26 -9.55
N GLU A 289 16.87 1.71 -8.83
CA GLU A 289 16.65 3.11 -8.47
C GLU A 289 17.19 3.46 -7.09
N LEU A 290 18.17 4.37 -7.06
CA LEU A 290 18.60 5.03 -5.84
C LEU A 290 17.75 6.29 -5.68
N GLN A 291 16.60 6.17 -4.99
CA GLN A 291 15.75 7.31 -4.69
C GLN A 291 16.31 8.09 -3.50
N LYS A 292 16.50 9.40 -3.67
CA LYS A 292 16.91 10.30 -2.58
C LYS A 292 16.06 11.56 -2.59
N HIS A 293 15.46 11.87 -1.45
CA HIS A 293 14.80 13.15 -1.20
C HIS A 293 15.80 14.10 -0.55
N SER A 294 15.90 15.33 -1.03
CA SER A 294 16.74 16.36 -0.40
C SER A 294 15.96 17.66 -0.33
N HIS A 295 15.89 18.25 0.87
CA HIS A 295 15.27 19.55 1.08
C HIS A 295 16.37 20.61 1.20
N PHE A 296 16.22 21.71 0.47
CA PHE A 296 17.18 22.81 0.50
C PHE A 296 16.48 24.12 0.81
N ALA A 297 17.10 24.91 1.70
CA ALA A 297 16.60 26.24 2.05
C ALA A 297 16.73 27.25 0.90
N ASN A 298 17.64 27.03 -0.05
CA ASN A 298 17.75 27.82 -1.29
C ASN A 298 18.60 27.11 -2.36
N ALA A 299 18.51 27.62 -3.59
CA ALA A 299 19.19 27.08 -4.77
C ALA A 299 20.72 27.10 -4.69
N ALA A 300 21.34 28.08 -4.02
CA ALA A 300 22.80 28.18 -3.90
C ALA A 300 23.38 27.05 -3.02
N VAL A 301 22.67 26.71 -1.93
CA VAL A 301 23.03 25.56 -1.08
C VAL A 301 22.84 24.24 -1.82
N ALA A 302 21.75 24.11 -2.57
CA ALA A 302 21.47 22.93 -3.39
C ALA A 302 22.55 22.69 -4.46
N SER A 303 22.90 23.74 -5.21
CA SER A 303 23.95 23.74 -6.25
C SER A 303 25.30 23.29 -5.69
N LYS A 304 25.79 23.94 -4.62
CA LYS A 304 27.07 23.60 -4.00
C LYS A 304 27.14 22.15 -3.52
N GLN A 305 26.05 21.63 -2.95
CA GLN A 305 25.98 20.24 -2.48
C GLN A 305 25.86 19.24 -3.64
N TYR A 306 25.17 19.61 -4.73
CA TYR A 306 25.06 18.79 -5.93
C TYR A 306 26.41 18.64 -6.64
N SER A 307 27.12 19.74 -6.91
CA SER A 307 28.43 19.70 -7.58
C SER A 307 29.50 18.94 -6.78
N ALA A 308 29.54 19.13 -5.45
CA ALA A 308 30.44 18.38 -4.58
C ALA A 308 30.16 16.86 -4.62
N ARG A 309 28.93 16.47 -4.90
CA ARG A 309 28.49 15.07 -4.90
C ARG A 309 28.66 14.40 -6.26
N LEU A 310 28.41 15.10 -7.37
CA LEU A 310 28.81 14.63 -8.71
C LEU A 310 30.30 14.30 -8.75
N ALA A 311 31.14 15.15 -8.15
CA ALA A 311 32.57 14.87 -8.01
C ALA A 311 32.85 13.57 -7.23
N SER A 312 32.07 13.27 -6.18
CA SER A 312 32.21 12.03 -5.39
C SER A 312 31.74 10.75 -6.11
N TYR A 313 30.87 10.89 -7.12
CA TYR A 313 30.36 9.75 -7.90
C TYR A 313 31.30 9.29 -9.02
N ALA A 314 32.34 10.06 -9.34
CA ALA A 314 33.35 9.71 -10.33
C ALA A 314 34.13 8.41 -9.98
N HIS A 315 33.99 7.88 -8.76
CA HIS A 315 34.74 6.74 -8.24
C HIS A 315 33.90 5.47 -8.04
N LEU A 316 32.61 5.48 -8.41
CA LEU A 316 31.77 4.29 -8.22
C LEU A 316 32.27 3.13 -9.09
N PRO A 317 32.49 1.93 -8.53
CA PRO A 317 33.02 0.80 -9.29
C PRO A 317 32.04 0.35 -10.37
N LYS A 318 32.56 0.02 -11.56
CA LYS A 318 31.80 -0.62 -12.62
C LYS A 318 31.48 -2.06 -12.19
N ILE A 319 30.27 -2.30 -11.70
CA ILE A 319 29.79 -3.66 -11.38
C ILE A 319 29.36 -4.34 -12.69
N THR A 320 29.93 -5.51 -12.98
CA THR A 320 29.62 -6.26 -14.20
C THR A 320 28.55 -7.35 -13.96
N ARG A 321 27.97 -7.88 -15.04
CA ARG A 321 27.02 -9.02 -14.97
C ARG A 321 27.66 -10.26 -14.33
N ALA A 322 28.97 -10.43 -14.52
CA ALA A 322 29.72 -11.52 -13.91
C ALA A 322 29.87 -11.34 -12.39
N ASP A 323 30.03 -10.10 -11.90
CA ASP A 323 30.14 -9.80 -10.47
C ASP A 323 28.82 -10.03 -9.73
N LEU A 324 27.69 -9.74 -10.37
CA LEU A 324 26.36 -10.04 -9.84
C LEU A 324 26.08 -11.54 -9.86
N ALA A 325 26.34 -12.23 -10.98
CA ALA A 325 26.09 -13.67 -11.10
C ALA A 325 26.96 -14.52 -10.15
N LYS A 326 28.15 -14.03 -9.77
CA LYS A 326 29.06 -14.71 -8.84
C LYS A 326 28.69 -14.49 -7.37
N ARG A 327 27.94 -13.43 -7.06
CA ARG A 327 27.50 -13.08 -5.69
C ARG A 327 26.20 -13.73 -5.26
N TYR A 328 25.41 -14.21 -6.23
CA TYR A 328 24.05 -14.72 -5.99
C TYR A 328 23.86 -16.15 -6.57
N LYS A 329 24.95 -16.91 -6.68
CA LYS A 329 24.93 -18.38 -6.64
C LYS A 329 25.35 -18.82 -5.24
#